data_AF-A0A3N6FJX6-F1
#
_entry.id   AF-A0A3N6FJX6-F1
#
_cell.length_a   1.000
_cell.length_b   1.000
_cell.length_c   1.000
_cell.angle_alpha   90.00
_cell.angle_beta   90.00
_cell.angle_gamma   90.00
#
_symmetry.space_group_name_H-M   'P 1'
#
loop_
_entity.id
_entity.type
_entity.pdbx_description
1 polymer ?
#
loop_
_entity_poly.entity_id
_entity_poly.type
_entity_poly.pdbx_seq_one_letter_code
_entity_poly.pdbx_strand_id
1 'polypeptide(L)'
;MATDDHPRLAKYVTARRLLLGLAVKRAAELAGVANDTWKRIESGGKVRRMNIAKVDAVLGWAPGSAIGVLEGREPILIREAKEAPGADISRRPVADIDRAVRDVIQLATIATASGLTADEIRELSDRAVRDLKDAGLI
;
A
#
# COMPACT_ATOMS: atom_id res chain seq x y z
N MET A 1 -12.61 -25.98 -17.41
CA MET A 1 -12.52 -24.79 -16.53
C MET A 1 -12.91 -25.23 -15.13
N ALA A 2 -12.05 -25.04 -14.13
CA ALA A 2 -12.41 -25.37 -12.75
C ALA A 2 -13.61 -24.50 -12.31
N THR A 3 -14.59 -25.12 -11.67
CA THR A 3 -15.76 -24.42 -11.13
C THR A 3 -15.33 -23.56 -9.94
N ASP A 4 -15.66 -22.27 -9.96
CA ASP A 4 -15.35 -21.32 -8.87
C ASP A 4 -15.86 -21.83 -7.50
N ASP A 5 -14.94 -22.06 -6.56
CA ASP A 5 -15.22 -22.56 -5.21
C ASP A 5 -15.58 -21.42 -4.24
N HIS A 6 -16.83 -20.96 -4.36
CA HIS A 6 -17.38 -19.92 -3.50
C HIS A 6 -17.48 -20.33 -2.02
N PRO A 7 -17.84 -21.58 -1.67
CA PRO A 7 -17.80 -22.03 -0.28
C PRO A 7 -16.41 -21.96 0.35
N ARG A 8 -15.34 -22.27 -0.39
CA ARG A 8 -13.97 -22.11 0.08
C ARG A 8 -13.63 -20.64 0.33
N LEU A 9 -13.93 -19.76 -0.63
CA LEU A 9 -13.74 -18.32 -0.45
C LEU A 9 -14.45 -17.80 0.81
N ALA A 10 -15.70 -18.19 1.01
CA ALA A 10 -16.50 -17.78 2.15
C ALA A 10 -15.84 -18.12 3.50
N LYS A 11 -15.26 -19.32 3.62
CA LYS A 11 -14.52 -19.75 4.82
C LYS A 11 -13.33 -18.84 5.11
N TYR A 12 -12.48 -18.57 4.12
CA TYR A 12 -11.30 -17.73 4.31
C TYR A 12 -11.66 -16.27 4.60
N VAL A 13 -12.63 -15.70 3.86
CA VAL A 13 -13.08 -14.32 4.07
C VAL A 13 -13.65 -14.15 5.48
N THR A 14 -14.52 -15.05 5.91
CA THR A 14 -15.14 -15.00 7.23
C THR A 14 -14.10 -15.14 8.33
N ALA A 15 -13.22 -16.14 8.25
CA ALA A 15 -12.17 -16.36 9.22
C ALA A 15 -11.24 -15.14 9.34
N ARG A 16 -10.79 -14.60 8.19
CA ARG A 16 -9.88 -13.45 8.19
C ARG A 16 -10.55 -12.18 8.70
N ARG A 17 -11.80 -11.90 8.32
CA ARG A 17 -12.54 -10.74 8.85
C ARG A 17 -12.68 -10.80 10.37
N LEU A 18 -13.00 -11.97 10.91
CA LEU A 18 -13.11 -12.18 12.36
C LEU A 18 -11.78 -12.01 13.08
N LEU A 19 -10.67 -12.52 12.51
CA LEU A 19 -9.32 -12.31 13.04
C LEU A 19 -8.93 -10.83 13.08
N LEU A 20 -9.43 -10.03 12.14
CA LEU A 20 -9.22 -8.58 12.10
C LEU A 20 -10.19 -7.80 13.01
N GLY A 21 -11.11 -8.48 13.70
CA GLY A 21 -12.11 -7.83 14.56
C GLY A 21 -13.11 -6.96 13.80
N LEU A 22 -13.27 -7.17 12.49
CA LEU A 22 -14.10 -6.30 11.65
C LEU A 22 -15.56 -6.77 11.62
N ALA A 23 -16.49 -5.85 11.91
CA ALA A 23 -17.90 -6.08 11.65
C ALA A 23 -18.18 -6.13 10.13
N VAL A 24 -19.15 -6.96 9.71
CA VAL A 24 -19.54 -7.12 8.29
C VAL A 24 -19.84 -5.79 7.61
N LYS A 25 -20.60 -4.90 8.28
CA LYS A 25 -20.94 -3.57 7.77
C LYS A 25 -19.69 -2.74 7.50
N ARG A 26 -18.76 -2.71 8.45
CA ARG A 26 -17.51 -1.97 8.32
C ARG A 26 -16.62 -2.53 7.21
N ALA A 27 -16.53 -3.85 7.09
CA ALA A 27 -15.74 -4.50 6.05
C ALA A 27 -16.29 -4.21 4.64
N ALA A 28 -17.63 -4.23 4.47
CA ALA A 28 -18.29 -3.86 3.22
C ALA A 28 -18.04 -2.39 2.83
N GLU A 29 -18.14 -1.47 3.79
CA GLU A 29 -17.83 -0.04 3.59
C GLU A 29 -16.37 0.15 3.15
N LEU A 30 -15.42 -0.49 3.84
CA LEU A 30 -13.99 -0.42 3.51
C LEU A 30 -13.68 -0.97 2.11
N ALA A 31 -14.38 -2.02 1.67
CA ALA A 31 -14.22 -2.60 0.33
C ALA A 31 -14.95 -1.80 -0.76
N GLY A 32 -15.77 -0.80 -0.41
CA GLY A 32 -16.61 -0.09 -1.38
C GLY A 32 -17.60 -1.03 -2.09
N VAL A 33 -18.22 -1.93 -1.33
CA VAL A 33 -19.28 -2.85 -1.80
C VAL A 33 -20.53 -2.75 -0.92
N ALA A 34 -21.69 -3.08 -1.47
CA ALA A 34 -22.92 -3.14 -0.69
C ALA A 34 -22.83 -4.18 0.45
N ASN A 35 -23.47 -3.90 1.59
CA ASN A 35 -23.49 -4.81 2.75
C ASN A 35 -23.97 -6.22 2.39
N ASP A 36 -25.02 -6.32 1.57
CA ASP A 36 -25.56 -7.60 1.12
C ASP A 36 -24.62 -8.35 0.17
N THR A 37 -23.78 -7.63 -0.58
CA THR A 37 -22.74 -8.25 -1.40
C THR A 37 -21.69 -8.92 -0.52
N TRP A 38 -21.24 -8.25 0.55
CA TRP A 38 -20.30 -8.84 1.50
C TRP A 38 -20.92 -10.08 2.18
N LYS A 39 -22.15 -9.97 2.68
CA LYS A 39 -22.88 -11.11 3.28
C LYS A 39 -22.99 -12.28 2.30
N ARG A 40 -23.27 -12.00 1.02
CA ARG A 40 -23.36 -13.04 -0.02
C ARG A 40 -22.01 -13.71 -0.28
N ILE A 41 -20.89 -12.99 -0.19
CA ILE A 41 -19.55 -13.59 -0.26
C ILE A 41 -19.32 -14.53 0.92
N GLU A 42 -19.64 -14.10 2.15
CA GLU A 42 -19.46 -14.92 3.36
C GLU A 42 -20.42 -16.10 3.47
N SER A 43 -21.55 -16.07 2.75
CA SER A 43 -22.46 -17.20 2.63
C SER A 43 -22.09 -18.18 1.50
N GLY A 44 -20.99 -17.94 0.77
CA GLY A 44 -20.60 -18.76 -0.39
C GLY A 44 -21.50 -18.58 -1.61
N GLY A 45 -22.23 -17.47 -1.67
CA GLY A 45 -23.08 -17.14 -2.81
C GLY A 45 -22.27 -16.65 -4.01
N LYS A 46 -22.81 -16.85 -5.21
CA LYS A 46 -22.19 -16.37 -6.45
C LYS A 46 -22.17 -14.84 -6.51
N VAL A 47 -20.98 -14.28 -6.66
CA VAL A 47 -20.75 -12.83 -6.77
C VAL A 47 -19.81 -12.56 -7.94
N ARG A 48 -19.99 -11.42 -8.62
CA ARG A 48 -19.09 -11.02 -9.72
C ARG A 48 -17.66 -10.92 -9.21
N ARG A 49 -16.71 -11.51 -9.95
CA ARG A 49 -15.27 -11.52 -9.63
C ARG A 49 -14.72 -10.12 -9.29
N MET A 50 -15.19 -9.08 -9.97
CA MET A 50 -14.81 -7.68 -9.65
C MET A 50 -15.11 -7.30 -8.18
N ASN A 51 -16.27 -7.68 -7.64
CA ASN A 51 -16.60 -7.40 -6.23
C ASN A 51 -15.83 -8.30 -5.26
N ILE A 52 -15.44 -9.49 -5.71
CA ILE A 52 -14.61 -10.40 -4.91
C ILE A 52 -13.19 -9.86 -4.80
N ALA A 53 -12.59 -9.36 -5.88
CA ALA A 53 -11.25 -8.77 -5.85
C ALA A 53 -11.14 -7.57 -4.89
N LYS A 54 -12.22 -6.83 -4.67
CA LYS A 54 -12.26 -5.69 -3.72
C LYS A 54 -12.06 -6.11 -2.26
N VAL A 55 -12.26 -7.38 -1.90
CA VAL A 55 -12.07 -7.84 -0.52
C VAL A 55 -10.59 -7.94 -0.13
N ASP A 56 -9.69 -8.06 -1.12
CA ASP A 56 -8.26 -8.30 -0.89
C ASP A 56 -7.66 -7.22 0.03
N ALA A 57 -7.88 -5.95 -0.31
CA ALA A 57 -7.35 -4.82 0.45
C ALA A 57 -7.85 -4.79 1.90
N VAL A 58 -9.14 -5.10 2.13
CA VAL A 58 -9.75 -5.08 3.47
C VAL A 58 -9.21 -6.22 4.34
N LEU A 59 -8.88 -7.36 3.74
CA LEU A 59 -8.40 -8.53 4.45
C LEU A 59 -6.87 -8.58 4.60
N GLY A 60 -6.16 -7.58 4.07
CA GLY A 60 -4.70 -7.54 4.03
C GLY A 60 -4.13 -8.66 3.15
N TRP A 61 -4.83 -9.00 2.07
CA TRP A 61 -4.39 -9.97 1.08
C TRP A 61 -3.78 -9.27 -0.13
N ALA A 62 -2.86 -9.98 -0.80
CA ALA A 62 -2.29 -9.51 -2.05
C ALA A 62 -3.40 -9.36 -3.11
N PRO A 63 -3.33 -8.36 -4.00
CA PRO A 63 -4.30 -8.22 -5.08
C PRO A 63 -4.46 -9.50 -5.90
N GLY A 64 -5.70 -9.94 -6.11
CA GLY A 64 -6.05 -11.17 -6.82
C GLY A 64 -6.07 -12.42 -5.95
N SER A 65 -5.71 -12.33 -4.67
CA SER A 65 -5.70 -13.46 -3.73
C SER A 65 -7.08 -14.09 -3.56
N ALA A 66 -8.14 -13.30 -3.36
CA ALA A 66 -9.51 -13.81 -3.23
C ALA A 66 -9.98 -14.56 -4.49
N ILE A 67 -9.59 -14.09 -5.67
CA ILE A 67 -9.85 -14.81 -6.92
C ILE A 67 -9.03 -16.10 -6.98
N GLY A 68 -7.78 -16.08 -6.53
CA GLY A 68 -6.97 -17.28 -6.37
C GLY A 68 -7.63 -18.32 -5.46
N VAL A 69 -8.25 -17.89 -4.37
CA VAL A 69 -8.97 -18.80 -3.46
C VAL A 69 -10.19 -19.43 -4.14
N LEU A 70 -10.96 -18.68 -4.94
CA LEU A 70 -12.03 -19.26 -5.77
C LEU A 70 -11.51 -20.32 -6.74
N GLU A 71 -10.29 -20.14 -7.22
CA GLU A 71 -9.61 -21.04 -8.16
C GLU A 71 -8.89 -22.21 -7.45
N GLY A 72 -9.04 -22.32 -6.13
CA GLY A 72 -8.49 -23.41 -5.33
C GLY A 72 -7.10 -23.14 -4.73
N ARG A 73 -6.54 -21.95 -4.91
CA ARG A 73 -5.27 -21.54 -4.25
C ARG A 73 -5.51 -21.16 -2.78
N GLU A 74 -4.41 -20.94 -2.06
CA GLU A 74 -4.41 -20.37 -0.71
C GLU A 74 -4.33 -18.84 -0.78
N PRO A 75 -4.89 -18.09 0.20
CA PRO A 75 -4.77 -16.65 0.22
C PRO A 75 -3.34 -16.22 0.54
N ILE A 76 -2.89 -15.15 -0.12
CA ILE A 76 -1.56 -14.58 0.07
C ILE A 76 -1.70 -13.33 0.94
N LEU A 77 -1.10 -13.33 2.13
CA LEU A 77 -1.07 -12.16 3.01
C LEU A 77 -0.04 -11.13 2.52
N ILE A 78 -0.38 -9.84 2.56
CA ILE A 78 0.61 -8.77 2.46
C ILE A 78 1.39 -8.74 3.77
N ARG A 79 2.72 -8.83 3.69
CA ARG A 79 3.64 -8.68 4.82
C ARG A 79 4.52 -7.46 4.57
N GLU A 80 4.83 -6.70 5.62
CA GLU A 80 5.89 -5.69 5.52
C GLU A 80 7.19 -6.38 5.14
N ALA A 81 7.91 -5.82 4.17
CA ALA A 81 9.10 -6.43 3.58
C ALA A 81 10.33 -6.50 4.52
N LYS A 82 10.14 -6.32 5.84
CA LYS A 82 11.16 -6.60 6.85
C LYS A 82 11.51 -8.09 6.94
N GLU A 83 10.66 -8.98 6.40
CA GLU A 83 10.76 -10.43 6.61
C GLU A 83 10.70 -11.27 5.31
N ALA A 84 11.05 -10.72 4.15
CA ALA A 84 11.08 -11.49 2.90
C ALA A 84 12.52 -11.92 2.55
N PRO A 85 12.88 -13.21 2.71
CA PRO A 85 14.16 -13.72 2.24
C PRO A 85 14.26 -13.52 0.73
N GLY A 86 15.27 -12.77 0.26
CA GLY A 86 15.49 -12.51 -1.17
C GLY A 86 14.78 -11.27 -1.74
N ALA A 87 14.10 -10.47 -0.92
CA ALA A 87 13.64 -9.15 -1.36
C ALA A 87 14.78 -8.13 -1.26
N ASP A 88 15.36 -7.75 -2.40
CA ASP A 88 16.25 -6.59 -2.48
C ASP A 88 15.40 -5.32 -2.60
N ILE A 89 15.08 -4.73 -1.45
CA ILE A 89 14.52 -3.38 -1.43
C ILE A 89 15.69 -2.44 -1.64
N SER A 90 15.81 -1.86 -2.83
CA SER A 90 16.74 -0.75 -3.08
C SER A 90 16.28 0.46 -2.26
N ARG A 91 16.62 0.47 -0.98
CA ARG A 91 16.50 1.64 -0.12
C ARG A 91 17.67 2.53 -0.50
N ARG A 92 17.40 3.56 -1.30
CA ARG A 92 18.35 4.67 -1.43
C ARG A 92 18.67 5.13 0.00
N PRO A 93 19.93 5.07 0.45
CA PRO A 93 20.30 5.58 1.76
C PRO A 93 19.75 7.00 1.96
N VAL A 94 19.25 7.31 3.15
CA VAL A 94 18.71 8.66 3.45
C VAL A 94 19.75 9.74 3.15
N ALA A 95 21.03 9.45 3.38
CA ALA A 95 22.14 10.33 3.03
C ALA A 95 22.22 10.67 1.52
N ASP A 96 21.83 9.75 0.64
CA ASP A 96 21.80 9.99 -0.80
C ASP A 96 20.58 10.84 -1.21
N ILE A 97 19.48 10.75 -0.47
CA ILE A 97 18.31 11.61 -0.65
C ILE A 97 18.66 13.04 -0.24
N ASP A 98 19.24 13.22 0.96
CA ASP A 98 19.65 14.53 1.48
C ASP A 98 20.60 15.25 0.53
N ARG A 99 21.60 14.53 0.03
CA ARG A 99 22.56 15.07 -0.93
C ARG A 99 21.88 15.45 -2.24
N ALA A 100 21.06 14.58 -2.80
CA ALA A 100 20.36 14.86 -4.06
C ALA A 100 19.43 16.08 -3.95
N VAL A 101 18.71 16.21 -2.83
CA VAL A 101 17.82 17.36 -2.58
C VAL A 101 18.64 18.65 -2.48
N ARG A 102 19.75 18.62 -1.72
CA ARG A 102 20.67 19.76 -1.62
C ARG A 102 21.19 20.20 -2.98
N ASP A 103 21.67 19.26 -3.78
CA ASP A 103 22.25 19.53 -5.10
C ASP A 103 21.22 20.20 -6.03
N VAL A 104 19.97 19.72 -6.03
CA VAL A 104 18.86 20.29 -6.80
C VAL A 104 18.54 21.71 -6.35
N ILE A 105 18.46 21.96 -5.03
CA ILE A 105 18.16 23.29 -4.49
C ILE A 105 19.28 24.27 -4.81
N GLN A 106 20.54 23.87 -4.68
CA GLN A 106 21.68 24.71 -5.05
C GLN A 106 21.64 25.07 -6.54
N LEU A 107 21.42 24.09 -7.42
CA LEU A 107 21.33 24.32 -8.85
C LEU A 107 20.18 25.27 -9.21
N ALA A 108 19.00 25.06 -8.63
CA ALA A 108 17.84 25.94 -8.82
C ALA A 108 18.11 27.36 -8.32
N THR A 109 18.78 27.50 -7.17
CA THR A 109 19.13 28.80 -6.59
C THR A 109 20.12 29.54 -7.48
N ILE A 110 21.18 28.87 -7.95
CA ILE A 110 22.16 29.45 -8.89
C ILE A 110 21.47 29.92 -10.17
N ALA A 111 20.48 29.17 -10.66
CA ALA A 111 19.79 29.48 -11.91
C ALA A 111 18.78 30.65 -11.78
N THR A 112 18.27 30.93 -10.59
CA THR A 112 17.12 31.84 -10.40
C THR A 112 17.41 33.05 -9.52
N ALA A 113 18.35 32.95 -8.59
CA ALA A 113 18.71 34.02 -7.68
C ALA A 113 19.93 34.79 -8.19
N SER A 114 19.84 36.12 -8.15
CA SER A 114 20.96 37.02 -8.46
C SER A 114 21.53 37.59 -7.16
N GLY A 115 22.86 37.66 -7.04
CA GLY A 115 23.52 38.35 -5.93
C GLY A 115 23.71 37.55 -4.64
N LEU A 116 23.43 36.24 -4.65
CA LEU A 116 23.80 35.37 -3.54
C LEU A 116 25.24 34.86 -3.70
N THR A 117 25.97 34.84 -2.59
CA THR A 117 27.29 34.23 -2.49
C THR A 117 27.18 32.70 -2.39
N ALA A 118 28.28 32.00 -2.64
CA ALA A 118 28.33 30.53 -2.52
C ALA A 118 28.05 30.04 -1.09
N ASP A 119 28.41 30.82 -0.07
CA ASP A 119 28.14 30.48 1.33
C ASP A 119 26.64 30.61 1.65
N GLU A 120 25.98 31.68 1.18
CA GLU A 120 24.54 31.88 1.34
C GLU A 120 23.71 30.81 0.61
N ILE A 121 24.14 30.38 -0.59
CA ILE A 121 23.48 29.29 -1.33
C ILE A 121 23.61 27.97 -0.57
N ARG A 122 24.76 27.70 0.03
CA ARG A 122 24.97 26.52 0.88
C ARG A 122 24.05 26.56 2.10
N GLU A 123 24.03 27.66 2.83
CA GLU A 123 23.18 27.84 4.01
C GLU A 123 21.68 27.68 3.69
N LEU A 124 21.23 28.25 2.58
CA LEU A 124 19.86 28.10 2.10
C LEU A 124 19.53 26.62 1.83
N SER A 125 20.40 25.91 1.12
CA SER A 125 20.21 24.50 0.81
C SER A 125 20.19 23.63 2.08
N ASP A 126 21.05 23.93 3.05
CA ASP A 126 21.10 23.29 4.36
C ASP A 126 19.80 23.44 5.13
N ARG A 127 19.26 24.66 5.14
CA ARG A 127 18.01 24.98 5.81
C ARG A 127 16.83 24.27 5.15
N ALA A 128 16.73 24.33 3.83
CA ALA A 128 15.63 23.69 3.11
C ALA A 128 15.60 22.16 3.29
N VAL A 129 16.76 21.49 3.32
CA VAL A 129 16.82 20.05 3.63
C VAL A 129 16.32 19.76 5.04
N ARG A 130 16.66 20.58 6.04
CA ARG A 130 16.12 20.42 7.40
C ARG A 130 14.60 20.61 7.43
N ASP A 131 14.09 21.66 6.80
CA ASP A 131 12.65 21.96 6.78
C ASP A 131 11.84 20.84 6.10
N LEU A 132 12.39 20.22 5.05
CA LEU A 132 11.76 19.08 4.37
C LEU A 132 11.72 17.81 5.25
N LYS A 133 12.76 17.58 6.06
CA LYS A 133 12.78 16.48 7.04
C LYS A 133 11.76 16.71 8.15
N ASP A 134 11.70 17.92 8.69
CA ASP A 134 10.77 18.29 9.74
C ASP A 134 9.31 18.17 9.27
N ALA A 135 9.05 18.40 7.98
CA ALA A 135 7.76 18.19 7.33
C ALA A 135 7.46 16.72 6.95
N GLY A 136 8.42 15.79 7.10
CA GLY A 136 8.26 14.38 6.75
C GLY A 136 8.17 14.11 5.24
N LEU A 137 8.69 15.02 4.42
CA LEU A 137 8.69 14.89 2.96
C LEU A 137 9.88 14.08 2.43
N ILE A 138 10.97 14.01 3.22
CA ILE A 138 12.16 13.20 2.99
C ILE A 138 12.68 12.60 4.29
#